data_AF-A0AAU5WIL9-F1
#
_entry.id   AF-A0AAU5WIL9-F1
#
_cell.length_a   1.000
_cell.length_b   1.000
_cell.length_c   1.000
_cell.angle_alpha   90.00
_cell.angle_beta   90.00
_cell.angle_gamma   90.00
#
_symmetry.space_group_name_H-M   'P 1'
#
loop_
_entity.id
_entity.type
_entity.pdbx_description
1 polymer ?
#
loop_
_entity_poly.entity_id
_entity_poly.type
_entity_poly.pdbx_seq_one_letter_code
_entity_poly.pdbx_strand_id
1 'polypeptide(L)'
;MTTDGSAARIPHADVLREVARLGGMIDEDFEPDDRRVPTPLGDRPVPSPIQALLSVVWPEGRVRPPRRGARFVTYEDGDAYEVTFPQLVDGDPVAPDRACFIIAFNESTQYHWVIDLDDAHPDDPWVHQVDHDFHDAEFDGPERLSQMLAALQIP
;
A
#
# COMPACT_ATOMS: atom_id res chain seq x y z
N MET A 1 8.21 -12.31 -33.30
CA MET A 1 8.72 -13.24 -32.28
C MET A 1 8.65 -12.48 -30.96
N THR A 2 7.52 -12.51 -30.24
CA THR A 2 7.21 -13.44 -29.12
C THR A 2 8.33 -13.39 -28.07
N THR A 3 8.15 -12.85 -26.86
CA THR A 3 7.04 -12.94 -25.89
C THR A 3 7.12 -11.81 -24.84
N ASP A 4 6.00 -11.63 -24.10
CA ASP A 4 5.89 -11.05 -22.75
C ASP A 4 6.12 -9.54 -22.50
N GLY A 5 5.04 -8.77 -22.68
CA GLY A 5 4.77 -7.55 -21.89
C GLY A 5 3.58 -7.72 -20.93
N SER A 6 3.12 -8.96 -20.73
CA SER A 6 2.02 -9.35 -19.83
C SER A 6 2.52 -9.67 -18.42
N ALA A 7 3.75 -9.26 -18.08
CA ALA A 7 4.33 -9.46 -16.76
C ALA A 7 3.64 -8.51 -15.76
N ALA A 8 2.56 -9.05 -15.18
CA ALA A 8 1.81 -8.62 -14.01
C ALA A 8 1.34 -7.15 -13.97
N ARG A 9 0.25 -6.86 -14.70
CA ARG A 9 -0.67 -5.76 -14.33
C ARG A 9 -1.35 -5.98 -12.97
N ILE A 10 -1.28 -7.22 -12.49
CA ILE A 10 -2.14 -7.77 -11.48
C ILE A 10 -1.32 -7.93 -10.21
N PRO A 11 -1.84 -7.51 -9.05
CA PRO A 11 -1.27 -7.89 -7.75
C PRO A 11 -1.06 -9.39 -7.64
N HIS A 12 -0.09 -9.78 -6.82
CA HIS A 12 0.15 -11.17 -6.51
C HIS A 12 -1.12 -11.84 -5.98
N ALA A 13 -1.29 -13.14 -6.24
CA ALA A 13 -2.52 -13.86 -5.89
C ALA A 13 -2.87 -13.77 -4.40
N ASP A 14 -1.86 -13.72 -3.53
CA ASP A 14 -2.06 -13.52 -2.10
C ASP A 14 -2.58 -12.12 -1.76
N VAL A 15 -2.05 -11.07 -2.40
CA VAL A 15 -2.57 -9.69 -2.23
C VAL A 15 -4.05 -9.64 -2.64
N LEU A 16 -4.40 -10.22 -3.79
CA LEU A 16 -5.80 -10.30 -4.25
C LEU A 16 -6.70 -11.04 -3.25
N ARG A 17 -6.22 -12.18 -2.73
CA ARG A 17 -6.94 -12.99 -1.76
C ARG A 17 -7.21 -12.21 -0.47
N GLU A 18 -6.23 -11.50 0.05
CA GLU A 18 -6.41 -10.71 1.27
C GLU A 18 -7.29 -9.48 1.05
N VAL A 19 -7.18 -8.79 -0.09
CA VAL A 19 -8.11 -7.71 -0.46
C VAL A 19 -9.56 -8.21 -0.50
N ALA A 20 -9.79 -9.35 -1.15
CA ALA A 20 -11.11 -9.96 -1.23
C ALA A 20 -11.63 -10.40 0.15
N ARG A 21 -10.77 -10.97 1.01
CA ARG A 21 -11.11 -11.30 2.41
C ARG A 21 -11.55 -10.07 3.20
N LEU A 22 -10.87 -8.94 2.99
CA LEU A 22 -11.20 -7.64 3.58
C LEU A 22 -12.42 -6.99 2.92
N GLY A 23 -13.08 -7.65 1.97
CA GLY A 23 -14.28 -7.20 1.27
C GLY A 23 -14.03 -6.11 0.23
N GLY A 24 -12.79 -5.89 -0.16
CA GLY A 24 -12.43 -5.03 -1.29
C GLY A 24 -12.58 -5.78 -2.61
N MET A 25 -12.83 -5.02 -3.68
CA MET A 25 -12.82 -5.53 -5.04
C MET A 25 -11.93 -4.65 -5.90
N ILE A 26 -11.02 -5.25 -6.65
CA ILE A 26 -10.33 -4.54 -7.73
C ILE A 26 -11.31 -4.43 -8.90
N ASP A 27 -11.42 -3.23 -9.45
CA ASP A 27 -12.21 -3.00 -10.65
C ASP A 27 -11.67 -3.85 -11.81
N GLU A 28 -12.52 -4.70 -12.39
CA GLU A 28 -12.15 -5.58 -13.50
C GLU A 28 -11.81 -4.79 -14.77
N ASP A 29 -12.36 -3.56 -14.89
CA ASP A 29 -12.10 -2.63 -15.98
C ASP A 29 -10.91 -1.70 -15.68
N PHE A 30 -10.14 -1.96 -14.61
CA PHE A 30 -8.96 -1.17 -14.27
C PHE A 30 -7.91 -1.20 -15.39
N GLU A 31 -7.59 -0.02 -15.92
CA GLU A 31 -6.46 0.18 -16.82
C GLU A 31 -5.36 0.99 -16.11
N PRO A 32 -4.13 0.44 -15.98
CA PRO A 32 -3.03 1.21 -15.43
C PRO A 32 -2.66 2.36 -16.37
N ASP A 33 -2.25 3.48 -15.79
CA ASP A 33 -1.79 4.67 -16.49
C ASP A 33 -0.26 4.84 -16.36
N ASP A 34 0.31 5.83 -17.06
CA ASP A 34 1.73 6.20 -16.96
C ASP A 34 2.02 7.05 -15.70
N ARG A 35 1.28 6.86 -14.60
CA ARG A 35 1.46 7.65 -13.39
C ARG A 35 2.86 7.53 -12.84
N ARG A 36 3.41 8.70 -12.51
CA ARG A 36 4.70 8.86 -11.86
C ARG A 36 4.52 9.70 -10.62
N VAL A 37 5.32 9.43 -9.60
CA VAL A 37 5.36 10.23 -8.38
C VAL A 37 6.74 10.85 -8.22
N PRO A 38 6.82 12.13 -7.81
CA PRO A 38 8.09 12.75 -7.46
C PRO A 38 8.72 12.03 -6.27
N THR A 39 10.02 11.75 -6.35
CA THR A 39 10.81 11.21 -5.23
C THR A 39 12.16 11.91 -5.15
N PRO A 40 12.91 11.78 -4.04
CA PRO A 40 14.28 12.29 -3.96
C PRO A 40 15.23 11.73 -5.01
N LEU A 41 14.96 10.52 -5.50
CA LEU A 41 15.73 9.86 -6.55
C LEU A 41 15.24 10.20 -7.98
N GLY A 42 14.35 11.20 -8.09
CA GLY A 42 13.66 11.60 -9.32
C GLY A 42 12.31 10.89 -9.52
N ASP A 43 11.59 11.28 -10.56
CA ASP A 43 10.24 10.76 -10.82
C ASP A 43 10.25 9.24 -11.06
N ARG A 44 9.52 8.49 -10.24
CA ARG A 44 9.38 7.03 -10.37
C ARG A 44 8.00 6.64 -10.87
N PRO A 45 7.90 5.65 -11.78
CA PRO A 45 6.60 5.11 -12.16
C PRO A 45 5.97 4.42 -10.96
N VAL A 46 4.65 4.52 -10.83
CA VAL A 46 3.90 3.67 -9.88
C VAL A 46 3.62 2.35 -10.59
N PRO A 47 4.12 1.20 -10.10
CA PRO A 47 3.89 -0.08 -10.78
C PRO A 47 2.40 -0.42 -10.90
N SER A 48 2.01 -1.04 -12.02
CA SER A 48 0.60 -1.37 -12.29
C SER A 48 -0.10 -2.17 -11.19
N PRO A 49 0.53 -3.17 -10.53
CA PRO A 49 -0.09 -3.85 -9.39
C PRO A 49 -0.41 -2.92 -8.22
N ILE A 50 0.46 -1.95 -7.93
CA ILE A 50 0.24 -0.94 -6.89
C ILE A 50 -0.90 -0.01 -7.33
N GLN A 51 -0.94 0.42 -8.59
CA GLN A 51 -2.07 1.22 -9.10
C GLN A 51 -3.41 0.47 -8.99
N ALA A 52 -3.44 -0.84 -9.24
CA ALA A 52 -4.62 -1.68 -9.08
C ALA A 52 -5.09 -1.72 -7.61
N LEU A 53 -4.15 -1.86 -6.68
CA LEU A 53 -4.41 -1.81 -5.23
C LEU A 53 -5.04 -0.48 -4.79
N LEU A 54 -4.53 0.63 -5.32
CA LEU A 54 -5.06 1.97 -5.06
C LEU A 54 -6.46 2.20 -5.66
N SER A 55 -6.84 1.37 -6.63
CA SER A 55 -8.14 1.43 -7.31
C SER A 55 -9.16 0.48 -6.69
N VAL A 56 -8.82 -0.20 -5.58
CA VAL A 56 -9.74 -1.09 -4.88
C VAL A 56 -10.97 -0.31 -4.41
N VAL A 57 -12.14 -0.83 -4.77
CA VAL A 57 -13.43 -0.36 -4.29
C VAL A 57 -13.74 -1.05 -2.96
N TRP A 58 -13.94 -0.25 -1.92
CA TRP A 58 -14.31 -0.71 -0.60
C TRP A 58 -15.81 -0.51 -0.32
N PRO A 59 -16.44 -1.33 0.53
CA PRO A 59 -17.84 -1.13 0.93
C PRO A 59 -18.06 0.26 1.56
N GLU A 60 -19.11 0.98 1.15
CA GLU A 60 -19.37 2.37 1.53
C GLU A 60 -19.32 2.61 3.05
N GLY A 61 -19.85 1.67 3.84
CA GLY A 61 -19.85 1.74 5.31
C GLY A 61 -18.47 1.63 5.97
N ARG A 62 -17.41 1.33 5.20
CA ARG A 62 -16.02 1.20 5.69
C ARG A 62 -15.12 2.35 5.26
N VAL A 63 -15.50 3.10 4.23
CA VAL A 63 -14.70 4.21 3.73
C VAL A 63 -14.68 5.34 4.76
N ARG A 64 -13.50 5.89 5.05
CA ARG A 64 -13.32 7.08 5.90
C ARG A 64 -13.12 8.33 5.03
N PRO A 65 -14.13 9.21 4.90
CA PRO A 65 -13.91 10.56 4.40
C PRO A 65 -13.02 11.34 5.39
N PRO A 66 -12.12 12.23 4.93
CA PRO A 66 -11.82 12.59 3.55
C PRO A 66 -10.73 11.73 2.88
N ARG A 67 -10.14 10.78 3.61
CA ARG A 67 -8.91 10.07 3.26
C ARG A 67 -9.07 9.01 2.17
N ARG A 68 -10.29 8.74 1.70
CA ARG A 68 -10.68 7.77 0.64
C ARG A 68 -10.27 6.31 0.86
N GLY A 69 -9.54 5.99 1.94
CA GLY A 69 -9.27 4.63 2.39
C GLY A 69 -10.40 4.02 3.23
N ALA A 70 -10.32 2.71 3.44
CA ALA A 70 -11.19 1.95 4.34
C ALA A 70 -10.56 1.78 5.73
N ARG A 71 -11.43 1.66 6.75
CA ARG A 71 -11.02 1.41 8.13
C ARG A 71 -10.86 -0.09 8.38
N PHE A 72 -9.72 -0.45 8.98
CA PHE A 72 -9.39 -1.77 9.49
C PHE A 72 -8.83 -1.69 10.90
N VAL A 73 -8.61 -2.84 11.53
CA VAL A 73 -7.82 -2.99 12.75
C VAL A 73 -6.70 -3.99 12.55
N THR A 74 -5.55 -3.76 13.18
CA THR A 74 -4.51 -4.78 13.39
C THR A 74 -4.36 -5.05 14.88
N TYR A 75 -3.88 -6.24 15.25
CA TYR A 75 -3.69 -6.63 16.64
C TYR A 75 -2.21 -6.85 16.93
N GLU A 76 -1.72 -6.16 17.95
CA GLU A 76 -0.37 -6.32 18.47
C GLU A 76 -0.45 -6.38 19.99
N ASP A 77 0.20 -7.38 20.59
CA ASP A 77 0.18 -7.65 22.05
C ASP A 77 -1.21 -7.69 22.71
N GLY A 78 -2.24 -8.01 21.93
CA GLY A 78 -3.63 -8.10 22.40
C GLY A 78 -4.42 -6.80 22.32
N ASP A 79 -3.78 -5.69 21.93
CA ASP A 79 -4.40 -4.41 21.70
C ASP A 79 -4.80 -4.24 20.23
N ALA A 80 -5.90 -3.53 19.99
CA ALA A 80 -6.41 -3.25 18.65
C ALA A 80 -6.00 -1.85 18.19
N TYR A 81 -5.33 -1.77 17.05
CA TYR A 81 -4.85 -0.53 16.45
C TYR A 81 -5.61 -0.22 15.18
N GLU A 82 -6.15 1.00 15.07
CA GLU A 82 -6.91 1.42 13.91
C GLU A 82 -5.99 1.74 12.74
N VAL A 83 -6.29 1.17 11.56
CA VAL A 83 -5.54 1.40 10.32
C VAL A 83 -6.48 1.93 9.25
N THR A 84 -6.03 2.95 8.50
CA THR A 84 -6.69 3.41 7.28
C THR A 84 -5.91 2.94 6.06
N PHE A 85 -6.56 2.19 5.16
CA PHE A 85 -5.93 1.61 3.97
C PHE A 85 -6.91 1.48 2.77
N PRO A 86 -6.46 1.70 1.52
CA PRO A 86 -5.25 2.41 1.17
C PRO A 86 -5.44 3.90 1.48
N GLN A 87 -4.39 4.56 1.97
CA GLN A 87 -4.40 5.99 2.18
C GLN A 87 -3.28 6.63 1.37
N LEU A 88 -3.68 7.48 0.43
CA LEU A 88 -2.75 8.33 -0.29
C LEU A 88 -2.54 9.61 0.52
N VAL A 89 -1.30 9.82 0.94
CA VAL A 89 -0.85 11.08 1.51
C VAL A 89 0.15 11.67 0.54
N ASP A 90 -0.24 12.75 -0.13
CA ASP A 90 0.72 13.61 -0.82
C ASP A 90 1.55 14.33 0.25
N GLY A 91 2.88 14.27 0.16
CA GLY A 91 3.72 14.78 1.23
C GLY A 91 5.21 14.80 0.91
N ASP A 92 5.97 15.21 1.93
CA ASP A 92 7.42 15.26 1.91
C ASP A 92 8.04 13.86 1.66
N PRO A 93 9.24 13.80 1.10
CA PRO A 93 9.91 12.53 0.89
C PRO A 93 10.14 11.78 2.20
N VAL A 94 9.65 10.55 2.26
CA VAL A 94 9.79 9.65 3.43
C VAL A 94 11.25 9.39 3.78
N ALA A 95 12.11 9.22 2.77
CA ALA A 95 13.54 9.03 2.95
C ALA A 95 14.34 9.63 1.78
N PRO A 96 15.48 10.27 2.03
CA PRO A 96 16.25 10.99 1.00
C PRO A 96 16.93 10.08 -0.03
N ASP A 97 17.08 8.79 0.28
CA ASP A 97 17.80 7.80 -0.52
C ASP A 97 16.90 6.68 -1.07
N ARG A 98 15.56 6.83 -0.96
CA ARG A 98 14.59 5.84 -1.42
C ARG A 98 13.43 6.46 -2.17
N ALA A 99 12.83 5.68 -3.06
CA ALA A 99 11.64 6.05 -3.79
C ALA A 99 10.40 5.44 -3.12
N CYS A 100 10.03 5.94 -1.95
CA CYS A 100 8.93 5.37 -1.18
C CYS A 100 7.57 5.97 -1.55
N PHE A 101 6.53 5.19 -1.29
CA PHE A 101 5.14 5.55 -1.50
C PHE A 101 4.28 5.12 -0.30
N ILE A 102 3.56 6.07 0.31
CA ILE A 102 2.70 5.79 1.48
C ILE A 102 1.43 5.08 1.01
N ILE A 103 1.10 3.96 1.64
CA ILE A 103 -0.08 3.15 1.32
C ILE A 103 -1.06 3.00 2.48
N ALA A 104 -0.63 3.19 3.73
CA ALA A 104 -1.51 3.11 4.89
C ALA A 104 -1.05 4.03 6.02
N PHE A 105 -1.95 4.28 6.96
CA PHE A 105 -1.62 4.97 8.20
C PHE A 105 -2.26 4.24 9.39
N ASN A 106 -1.43 3.92 10.39
CA ASN A 106 -1.90 3.44 11.67
C ASN A 106 -2.28 4.66 12.53
N GLU A 107 -3.58 4.89 12.69
CA GLU A 107 -4.15 6.04 13.41
C GLU A 107 -3.85 5.98 14.91
N SER A 108 -3.59 4.79 15.44
CA SER A 108 -3.38 4.56 16.86
C SER A 108 -1.92 4.71 17.28
N THR A 109 -0.97 4.28 16.44
CA THR A 109 0.47 4.41 16.73
C THR A 109 1.14 5.57 16.01
N GLN A 110 0.45 6.22 15.06
CA GLN A 110 0.99 7.27 14.20
C GLN A 110 2.17 6.80 13.33
N TYR A 111 2.12 5.57 12.82
CA TYR A 111 3.08 5.07 11.83
C TYR A 111 2.48 5.10 10.42
N HIS A 112 3.29 5.48 9.44
CA HIS A 112 3.02 5.27 8.02
C HIS A 112 3.49 3.87 7.60
N TRP A 113 2.70 3.24 6.75
CA TRP A 113 3.15 2.07 6.00
C TRP A 113 3.48 2.48 4.59
N VAL A 114 4.71 2.19 4.18
CA VAL A 114 5.29 2.67 2.92
C VAL A 114 5.86 1.50 2.13
N ILE A 115 5.76 1.57 0.82
CA ILE A 115 6.38 0.62 -0.10
C ILE A 115 7.51 1.29 -0.86
N ASP A 116 8.53 0.52 -1.22
CA ASP A 116 9.58 0.96 -2.15
C ASP A 116 9.10 0.77 -3.59
N LEU A 117 9.13 1.84 -4.40
CA LEU A 117 8.74 1.78 -5.82
C LEU A 117 9.80 1.09 -6.68
N ASP A 118 11.04 0.99 -6.19
CA ASP A 118 12.14 0.30 -6.85
C ASP A 118 12.25 -1.18 -6.38
N ASP A 119 11.24 -1.72 -5.68
CA ASP A 119 11.19 -3.14 -5.28
C ASP A 119 11.19 -4.07 -6.51
N ALA A 120 11.95 -5.17 -6.42
CA ALA A 120 12.03 -6.20 -7.45
C ALA A 120 10.73 -7.03 -7.61
N HIS A 121 9.81 -6.94 -6.65
CA HIS A 121 8.53 -7.66 -6.59
C HIS A 121 7.37 -6.67 -6.45
N PRO A 122 7.09 -5.84 -7.47
CA PRO A 122 6.06 -4.80 -7.38
C PRO A 122 4.63 -5.33 -7.24
N ASP A 123 4.41 -6.64 -7.48
CA ASP A 123 3.14 -7.33 -7.32
C ASP A 123 2.86 -7.80 -5.88
N ASP A 124 3.90 -7.90 -5.04
CA ASP A 124 3.83 -8.10 -3.58
C ASP A 124 5.03 -7.38 -2.90
N PRO A 125 5.05 -6.05 -2.92
CA PRO A 125 6.22 -5.28 -2.50
C PRO A 125 6.48 -5.41 -1.00
N TRP A 126 7.71 -5.12 -0.58
CA TRP A 126 8.02 -4.89 0.82
C TRP A 126 7.29 -3.65 1.32
N VAL A 127 6.69 -3.79 2.52
CA VAL A 127 6.07 -2.73 3.29
C VAL A 127 6.93 -2.46 4.50
N HIS A 128 7.30 -1.21 4.70
CA HIS A 128 8.04 -0.71 5.84
C HIS A 128 7.13 0.14 6.72
N GLN A 129 7.31 0.06 8.03
CA GLN A 129 6.68 0.99 8.97
C GLN A 129 7.66 2.11 9.29
N VAL A 130 7.21 3.35 9.16
CA VAL A 130 8.03 4.54 9.47
C VAL A 130 7.22 5.49 10.33
N ASP A 131 7.88 6.17 11.26
CA ASP A 131 7.22 7.17 12.11
C ASP A 131 6.65 8.32 11.24
N HIS A 132 5.52 8.90 11.66
CA HIS A 132 4.83 9.98 10.95
C HIS A 132 5.64 11.27 10.78
N ASP A 133 6.64 11.50 11.62
CA ASP A 133 7.48 12.70 11.56
C ASP A 133 8.76 12.50 10.73
N PHE A 134 9.01 11.27 10.27
CA PHE A 134 10.17 10.86 9.48
C PHE A 134 11.54 11.21 10.12
N HIS A 135 11.58 11.54 11.42
CA HIS A 135 12.83 11.92 12.09
C HIS A 135 13.75 10.72 12.32
N ASP A 136 13.16 9.55 12.61
CA ASP A 136 13.84 8.27 12.79
C ASP A 136 13.24 7.22 11.82
N ALA A 137 13.25 7.52 10.52
CA ALA A 137 12.78 6.59 9.49
C ALA A 137 13.70 5.36 9.38
N GLU A 138 13.52 4.40 10.27
CA GLU A 138 14.15 3.07 10.20
C GLU A 138 13.32 2.18 9.28
N PHE A 139 13.99 1.49 8.34
CA PHE A 139 13.35 0.62 7.34
C PHE A 139 13.49 -0.86 7.71
N ASP A 140 13.66 -1.15 8.99
CA ASP A 140 13.99 -2.49 9.49
C ASP A 140 12.75 -3.39 9.58
N GLY A 141 12.97 -4.70 9.41
CA GLY A 141 11.92 -5.73 9.51
C GLY A 141 10.73 -5.56 8.56
N PRO A 142 10.93 -5.30 7.25
CA PRO A 142 9.81 -5.19 6.33
C PRO A 142 9.05 -6.51 6.21
N GLU A 143 7.76 -6.40 5.94
CA GLU A 143 6.90 -7.53 5.60
C GLU A 143 6.35 -7.38 4.19
N ARG A 144 5.92 -8.48 3.59
CA ARG A 144 5.26 -8.41 2.28
C ARG A 144 3.91 -7.73 2.40
N LEU A 145 3.48 -7.02 1.37
CA LEU A 145 2.15 -6.42 1.32
C LEU A 145 1.05 -7.44 1.63
N SER A 146 1.15 -8.65 1.10
CA SER A 146 0.23 -9.75 1.41
C SER A 146 0.20 -10.11 2.90
N GLN A 147 1.33 -10.04 3.61
CA GLN A 147 1.44 -10.30 5.04
C GLN A 147 0.82 -9.17 5.87
N MET A 148 1.15 -7.91 5.53
CA MET A 148 0.52 -6.72 6.11
C MET A 148 -1.02 -6.80 5.98
N LEU A 149 -1.53 -7.14 4.79
CA LEU A 149 -2.97 -7.25 4.54
C LEU A 149 -3.59 -8.43 5.31
N ALA A 150 -2.87 -9.54 5.47
CA ALA A 150 -3.33 -10.69 6.25
C ALA A 150 -3.50 -10.35 7.74
N ALA A 151 -2.69 -9.44 8.28
CA ALA A 151 -2.80 -8.97 9.66
C ALA A 151 -4.05 -8.09 9.89
N LEU A 152 -4.54 -7.40 8.85
CA LEU A 152 -5.72 -6.54 8.97
C LEU A 152 -7.01 -7.35 9.19
N GLN A 153 -7.88 -6.79 10.01
CA GLN A 153 -9.23 -7.29 10.29
C GLN A 153 -10.26 -6.21 10.06
N ILE A 154 -11.47 -6.64 9.72
CA ILE A 154 -12.64 -5.76 9.73
C ILE A 154 -12.99 -5.47 11.20
N PRO A 155 -13.19 -4.20 11.60
CA PRO A 155 -13.49 -3.83 12.99
C PRO A 155 -14.75 -4.49 13.57
#